data_AF-A0A8T0CGC8-F1
#
_entry.id   AF-A0A8T0CGC8-F1
#
_cell.length_a   1.000
_cell.length_b   1.000
_cell.length_c   1.000
_cell.angle_alpha   90.00
_cell.angle_beta   90.00
_cell.angle_gamma   90.00
#
_symmetry.space_group_name_H-M   'P 1'
#
loop_
_entity.id
_entity.type
_entity.pdbx_description
1 polymer ?
#
loop_
_entity_poly.entity_id
_entity_poly.type
_entity_poly.pdbx_seq_one_letter_code
_entity_poly.pdbx_strand_id
1 'polypeptide(L)'
;MAEVKAVVPESVLKKRKRNEEWALAKTQEIEATKKKNVENRKLIYIRAKQYSKEYEEQEKQLIQLKREAKLKGGFYVDPEAKLLFIIRIRGINAMHPKTRKILQLLRLRQVRDPVFVCK
;
A
#
# COMPACT_ATOMS: atom_id res chain seq x y z
N MET A 1 -23.27 -62.32 2.19
CA MET A 1 -22.79 -60.98 1.76
C MET A 1 -21.91 -60.43 2.86
N ALA A 2 -20.62 -60.79 2.88
CA ALA A 2 -19.69 -60.33 3.92
C ALA A 2 -19.01 -59.04 3.46
N GLU A 3 -19.20 -57.96 4.22
CA GLU A 3 -18.60 -56.66 3.95
C GLU A 3 -17.06 -56.75 4.03
N VAL A 4 -16.40 -56.54 2.90
CA VAL A 4 -14.95 -56.38 2.84
C VAL A 4 -14.60 -55.02 3.45
N LYS A 5 -14.32 -54.97 4.75
CA LYS A 5 -13.70 -53.79 5.38
C LYS A 5 -12.31 -53.61 4.76
N ALA A 6 -12.21 -52.68 3.81
CA ALA A 6 -10.97 -52.35 3.12
C ALA A 6 -9.87 -51.99 4.13
N VAL A 7 -8.81 -52.81 4.18
CA VAL A 7 -7.63 -52.57 5.02
C VAL A 7 -6.98 -51.28 4.54
N VAL A 8 -7.04 -50.24 5.37
CA VAL A 8 -6.48 -48.92 5.03
C VAL A 8 -4.96 -49.06 4.87
N PRO A 9 -4.39 -48.66 3.71
CA PRO A 9 -2.95 -48.78 3.48
C PRO A 9 -2.14 -47.95 4.47
N GLU A 10 -1.00 -48.47 4.92
CA GLU A 10 -0.10 -47.77 5.87
C GLU A 10 0.35 -46.39 5.36
N SER A 11 0.46 -46.23 4.04
CA SER A 11 0.78 -44.96 3.38
C SER A 11 -0.29 -43.88 3.64
N VAL A 12 -1.57 -44.26 3.71
CA VAL A 12 -2.68 -43.35 4.02
C VAL A 12 -2.63 -42.94 5.48
N LEU A 13 -2.29 -43.84 6.40
CA LEU A 13 -2.14 -43.53 7.82
C LEU A 13 -0.96 -42.57 8.08
N LYS A 14 0.18 -42.78 7.42
CA LYS A 14 1.34 -41.85 7.48
C LYS A 14 1.00 -40.46 6.91
N LYS A 15 0.19 -40.41 5.84
CA LYS A 15 -0.28 -39.13 5.26
C LYS A 15 -1.24 -38.39 6.19
N ARG A 16 -2.13 -39.10 6.90
CA ARG A 16 -3.05 -38.49 7.88
C ARG A 16 -2.28 -37.84 9.05
N LYS A 17 -1.33 -38.57 9.65
CA LYS A 17 -0.49 -38.04 10.74
C LYS A 17 0.27 -36.78 10.33
N ARG A 18 0.90 -36.78 9.15
CA ARG A 18 1.61 -35.60 8.62
C ARG A 18 0.69 -34.41 8.40
N ASN A 19 -0.51 -34.64 7.87
CA ASN A 19 -1.48 -33.57 7.64
C ASN A 19 -2.00 -32.99 8.96
N GLU A 20 -2.19 -33.83 9.99
CA GLU A 20 -2.56 -33.40 11.34
C GLU A 20 -1.45 -32.54 11.97
N GLU A 21 -0.19 -32.96 11.88
CA GLU A 21 0.97 -32.19 12.33
C GLU A 21 1.08 -30.84 11.61
N TRP A 22 0.90 -30.82 10.29
CA TRP A 22 0.89 -29.58 9.50
C TRP A 22 -0.28 -28.67 9.83
N ALA A 23 -1.46 -29.23 10.11
CA ALA A 23 -2.62 -28.45 10.51
C ALA A 23 -2.38 -27.78 11.87
N LEU A 24 -1.77 -28.49 12.83
CA LEU A 24 -1.40 -27.96 14.14
C LEU A 24 -0.32 -26.86 14.04
N ALA A 25 0.71 -27.06 13.20
CA ALA A 25 1.71 -26.02 12.96
C ALA A 25 1.08 -24.77 12.34
N LYS A 26 0.20 -24.95 11.35
CA LYS A 26 -0.50 -23.85 10.67
C LYS A 26 -1.45 -23.10 11.61
N THR A 27 -2.14 -23.77 12.53
CA THR A 27 -3.01 -23.09 13.51
C THR A 27 -2.17 -22.23 14.46
N GLN A 28 -1.03 -22.73 14.93
CA GLN A 28 -0.10 -21.96 15.76
C GLN A 28 0.47 -20.74 15.02
N GLU A 29 0.85 -20.88 13.74
CA GLU A 29 1.29 -19.75 12.90
C GLU A 29 0.18 -18.70 12.69
N ILE A 30 -1.07 -19.15 12.47
CA ILE A 30 -2.22 -18.27 12.33
C ILE A 30 -2.47 -17.50 13.63
N GLU A 31 -2.35 -18.15 14.79
CA GLU A 31 -2.50 -17.50 16.09
C GLU A 31 -1.40 -16.46 16.34
N ALA A 32 -0.15 -16.80 16.01
CA ALA A 32 0.97 -15.88 16.12
C ALA A 32 0.82 -14.67 15.18
N THR A 33 0.40 -14.88 13.93
CA THR A 33 0.16 -13.78 12.97
C THR A 33 -1.05 -12.93 13.38
N LYS A 34 -2.11 -13.53 13.93
CA LYS A 34 -3.26 -12.79 14.48
C LYS A 34 -2.83 -11.84 15.61
N LYS A 35 -2.03 -12.32 16.56
CA LYS A 35 -1.49 -11.48 17.65
C LYS A 35 -0.68 -10.29 17.09
N LYS A 36 0.25 -10.56 16.16
CA LYS A 36 1.03 -9.51 15.48
C LYS A 36 0.15 -8.52 14.72
N ASN A 37 -0.90 -8.98 14.05
CA ASN A 37 -1.82 -8.11 13.31
C ASN A 37 -2.62 -7.18 14.22
N VAL A 38 -3.02 -7.65 15.41
CA VAL A 38 -3.69 -6.82 16.41
C VAL A 38 -2.76 -5.72 16.91
N GLU A 39 -1.51 -6.04 17.19
CA GLU A 39 -0.48 -5.06 17.57
C GLU A 39 -0.23 -4.05 16.45
N ASN A 40 -0.05 -4.53 15.22
CA ASN A 40 0.14 -3.67 14.04
C ASN A 40 -1.05 -2.72 13.83
N ARG A 41 -2.29 -3.17 14.07
CA ARG A 41 -3.47 -2.30 13.95
C ARG A 41 -3.47 -1.18 14.98
N LYS A 42 -3.06 -1.46 16.23
CA LYS A 42 -2.88 -0.43 17.27
C LYS A 42 -1.80 0.57 16.85
N LEU A 43 -0.69 0.10 16.30
CA LEU A 43 0.40 0.96 15.80
C LEU A 43 -0.06 1.84 14.63
N ILE A 44 -0.80 1.30 13.66
CA ILE A 44 -1.33 2.05 12.52
C ILE A 44 -2.26 3.18 13.00
N TYR A 45 -3.11 2.90 13.99
CA TYR A 45 -3.99 3.90 14.58
C TYR A 45 -3.21 5.05 15.23
N ILE A 46 -2.18 4.73 16.01
CA ILE A 46 -1.31 5.75 16.64
C ILE A 46 -0.58 6.58 15.57
N ARG A 47 -0.04 5.94 14.53
CA ARG A 47 0.66 6.61 13.43
C ARG A 47 -0.26 7.54 12.64
N ALA A 48 -1.51 7.14 12.37
CA ALA A 48 -2.47 8.01 11.69
C ALA A 48 -2.70 9.31 12.46
N LYS A 49 -2.83 9.23 13.80
CA LYS A 49 -2.93 10.42 14.65
C LYS A 49 -1.66 11.28 14.62
N GLN A 50 -0.48 10.65 14.59
CA GLN A 50 0.80 11.36 14.49
C GLN A 50 0.92 12.11 13.16
N TYR A 51 0.65 11.46 12.03
CA TYR A 51 0.72 12.09 10.71
C TYR A 51 -0.26 13.25 10.57
N SER A 52 -1.49 13.12 11.08
CA SER A 52 -2.45 14.23 11.09
C SER A 52 -1.91 15.47 11.80
N LYS A 53 -1.32 15.27 13.00
CA LYS A 53 -0.71 16.36 13.76
C LYS A 53 0.48 16.98 13.04
N GLU A 54 1.33 16.15 12.47
CA GLU A 54 2.52 16.59 11.72
C GLU A 54 2.12 17.50 10.54
N TYR A 55 1.11 17.11 9.75
CA TYR A 55 0.63 17.93 8.64
C TYR A 55 -0.02 19.25 9.10
N GLU A 56 -0.81 19.23 10.18
CA GLU A 56 -1.39 20.45 10.76
C GLU A 56 -0.32 21.42 11.29
N GLU A 57 0.71 20.90 11.95
CA GLU A 57 1.83 21.69 12.46
C GLU A 57 2.65 22.29 11.31
N GLN A 58 2.93 21.53 10.26
CA GLN A 58 3.61 22.01 9.05
C GLN A 58 2.83 23.15 8.37
N GLU A 59 1.50 23.03 8.23
CA GLU A 59 0.67 24.08 7.64
C GLU A 59 0.68 25.36 8.50
N LYS A 60 0.53 25.23 9.82
CA LYS A 60 0.61 26.37 10.75
C LYS A 60 1.97 27.07 10.70
N GLN A 61 3.06 26.31 10.66
CA GLN A 61 4.42 26.84 10.54
C GLN A 61 4.60 27.60 9.22
N LEU A 62 4.12 27.06 8.10
CA LEU A 62 4.19 27.73 6.80
C LEU A 62 3.44 29.08 6.82
N ILE A 63 2.25 29.12 7.43
CA ILE A 63 1.48 30.36 7.61
C ILE A 63 2.22 31.36 8.50
N GLN A 64 2.83 30.91 9.60
CA GLN A 64 3.61 31.76 10.50
C GLN A 64 4.81 32.38 9.76
N LEU A 65 5.58 31.59 9.01
CA LEU A 65 6.72 32.06 8.24
C LEU A 65 6.32 33.10 7.19
N LYS A 66 5.18 32.89 6.50
CA LYS A 66 4.63 33.89 5.57
C LYS A 66 4.25 35.20 6.26
N ARG A 67 3.68 35.14 7.47
CA ARG A 67 3.33 36.34 8.26
C ARG A 67 4.57 37.08 8.76
N GLU A 68 5.56 36.37 9.28
CA GLU A 68 6.82 36.97 9.73
C GLU A 68 7.60 37.62 8.59
N ALA A 69 7.67 36.97 7.42
CA ALA A 69 8.28 37.56 6.25
C ALA A 69 7.58 38.87 5.86
N LYS A 70 6.23 38.85 5.84
CA LYS A 70 5.43 40.05 5.55
C LYS A 70 5.65 41.17 6.57
N LEU A 71 5.76 40.85 7.86
CA LEU A 71 6.04 41.83 8.93
C LEU A 71 7.43 42.46 8.78
N LYS A 72 8.42 41.67 8.40
CA LYS A 72 9.80 42.14 8.14
C LYS A 72 9.94 42.88 6.79
N GLY A 73 8.86 42.98 6.00
CA GLY A 73 8.87 43.58 4.66
C GLY A 73 9.52 42.70 3.59
N GLY A 74 9.77 41.42 3.88
CA GLY A 74 10.33 40.43 2.96
C GLY A 74 9.28 39.47 2.37
N PHE A 75 9.75 38.57 1.50
CA PHE A 75 8.92 37.54 0.86
C PHE A 75 9.38 36.15 1.28
N TYR A 76 8.42 35.26 1.55
CA TYR A 76 8.68 33.84 1.79
C TYR A 76 8.52 33.06 0.49
N VAL A 77 9.55 32.30 0.10
CA VAL A 77 9.52 31.44 -1.09
C VAL A 77 9.14 30.03 -0.66
N ASP A 78 8.01 29.54 -1.16
CA ASP A 78 7.55 28.19 -0.87
C ASP A 78 8.46 27.14 -1.53
N PRO A 79 8.69 25.98 -0.89
CA PRO A 79 9.47 24.91 -1.47
C PRO A 79 8.79 24.31 -2.72
N GLU A 80 9.61 23.84 -3.66
CA GLU A 80 9.10 23.21 -4.88
C GLU A 80 8.43 21.85 -4.59
N ALA A 81 7.33 21.57 -5.29
CA ALA A 81 6.58 20.32 -5.15
C ALA A 81 7.38 19.12 -5.69
N LYS A 82 7.58 18.10 -4.83
CA LYS A 82 8.34 16.87 -5.15
C LYS A 82 7.50 15.79 -5.84
N LEU A 83 6.18 15.82 -5.68
CA LEU A 83 5.27 14.80 -6.19
C LEU A 83 4.29 15.42 -7.18
N LEU A 84 4.11 14.74 -8.30
CA LEU A 84 3.17 15.11 -9.36
C LEU A 84 2.08 14.05 -9.45
N PHE A 85 0.82 14.49 -9.55
CA PHE A 85 -0.31 13.63 -9.83
C PHE A 85 -0.74 13.81 -11.28
N ILE A 86 -0.52 12.78 -12.10
CA ILE A 86 -0.76 12.85 -13.54
C ILE A 86 -1.98 12.00 -13.88
N ILE A 87 -2.92 12.59 -14.63
CA ILE A 87 -4.09 11.89 -15.18
C ILE A 87 -4.06 12.02 -16.71
N ARG A 88 -4.29 10.91 -17.40
CA ARG A 88 -4.44 10.90 -18.85
C ARG A 88 -5.85 11.33 -19.26
N ILE A 89 -5.97 12.47 -19.92
CA ILE A 89 -7.26 13.03 -20.37
C ILE A 89 -7.63 12.57 -21.80
N ARG A 90 -6.65 12.46 -22.70
CA ARG A 90 -6.87 12.08 -24.11
C ARG A 90 -6.72 10.59 -24.37
N GLY A 91 -7.54 10.08 -25.30
CA GLY A 91 -7.50 8.71 -25.82
C GLY A 91 -6.25 8.38 -26.65
N ILE A 92 -6.27 7.26 -27.39
CA ILE A 92 -5.13 6.79 -28.20
C ILE A 92 -5.12 7.40 -29.62
N ASN A 93 -6.27 7.89 -30.07
CA ASN A 93 -6.49 8.37 -31.44
C ASN A 93 -5.67 9.65 -31.72
N ALA A 94 -5.09 9.74 -32.92
CA ALA A 94 -4.30 10.88 -33.39
C ALA A 94 -3.12 11.29 -32.49
N MET A 95 -2.39 10.32 -31.91
CA MET A 95 -1.13 10.57 -31.21
C MET A 95 0.07 10.02 -31.97
N HIS A 96 1.15 10.82 -32.00
CA HIS A 96 2.45 10.40 -32.52
C HIS A 96 3.01 9.21 -31.71
N PRO A 97 3.65 8.22 -32.34
CA PRO A 97 4.15 7.02 -31.67
C PRO A 97 5.13 7.29 -30.52
N LYS A 98 5.97 8.34 -30.59
CA LYS A 98 6.86 8.72 -29.47
C LYS A 98 6.08 9.09 -28.21
N THR A 99 5.05 9.93 -28.33
CA THR A 99 4.22 10.35 -27.21
C THR A 99 3.47 9.16 -26.61
N ARG A 100 2.97 8.24 -27.46
CA ARG A 100 2.34 7.01 -27.01
C ARG A 100 3.29 6.16 -26.16
N LYS A 101 4.58 6.10 -26.54
CA LYS A 101 5.59 5.34 -25.78
C LYS A 101 5.91 5.99 -24.43
N ILE A 102 6.00 7.31 -24.37
CA ILE A 102 6.21 8.05 -23.11
C ILE A 102 5.07 7.77 -22.12
N LEU A 103 3.82 7.82 -22.57
CA LEU A 103 2.67 7.49 -21.72
C LEU A 103 2.70 6.04 -21.21
N GLN A 104 3.19 5.10 -22.02
CA GLN A 104 3.38 3.71 -21.58
C GLN A 104 4.45 3.58 -20.50
N LEU A 105 5.55 4.34 -20.59
CA LEU A 105 6.61 4.35 -19.57
C LEU A 105 6.11 4.91 -18.23
N LEU A 106 5.28 5.96 -18.29
CA LEU A 106 4.57 6.52 -17.14
C LEU A 106 3.41 5.64 -16.65
N ARG A 107 3.17 4.47 -17.27
CA ARG A 107 2.09 3.53 -16.95
C ARG A 107 0.66 4.05 -17.18
N LEU A 108 0.48 5.11 -17.98
CA LEU A 108 -0.81 5.71 -18.34
C LEU A 108 -1.44 5.02 -19.57
N ARG A 109 -1.99 3.81 -19.37
CA ARG A 109 -2.47 2.95 -20.46
C ARG A 109 -3.88 3.34 -20.92
N GLN A 110 -4.76 3.59 -19.98
CA GLN A 110 -6.15 3.96 -20.19
C GLN A 110 -6.39 5.44 -19.89
N VAL A 111 -7.54 5.93 -20.31
CA VAL A 111 -7.99 7.30 -20.03
C VAL A 111 -8.49 7.35 -18.60
N ARG A 112 -8.21 8.44 -17.88
CA ARG A 112 -8.46 8.64 -16.44
C ARG A 112 -7.64 7.74 -15.50
N ASP A 113 -6.56 7.13 -15.97
CA ASP A 113 -5.61 6.42 -15.10
C ASP A 113 -4.84 7.42 -14.23
N PRO A 114 -4.90 7.33 -12.89
CA PRO A 114 -4.14 8.17 -11.98
C PRO A 114 -2.75 7.55 -11.70
N VAL A 115 -1.68 8.34 -11.84
CA VAL A 115 -0.32 7.91 -11.49
C VAL A 115 0.41 9.03 -10.72
N PHE A 116 1.08 8.66 -9.63
CA PHE A 116 2.02 9.53 -8.94
C PHE A 116 3.42 9.38 -9.55
N VAL A 117 4.07 10.51 -9.84
CA VAL A 117 5.44 10.57 -10.36
C VAL A 117 6.26 11.48 -9.46
N CYS A 118 7.45 11.02 -9.09
CA CYS A 118 8.43 11.85 -8.38
C CYS A 118 9.08 12.81 -9.36
N LYS A 119 9.15 14.08 -8.99
CA LYS A 119 9.91 15.09 -9.69
C LYS A 119 11.40 14.96 -9.36
#